data_AF-A0A915NAS3-F1
#
_entry.id   AF-A0A915NAS3-F1
#
_cell.length_a   1.000
_cell.length_b   1.000
_cell.length_c   1.000
_cell.angle_alpha   90.00
_cell.angle_beta   90.00
_cell.angle_gamma   90.00
#
_symmetry.space_group_name_H-M   'P 1'
#
loop_
_entity.id
_entity.type
_entity.pdbx_description
1 polymer ?
#
loop_
_entity_poly.entity_id
_entity_poly.type
_entity_poly.pdbx_seq_one_letter_code
_entity_poly.pdbx_strand_id
1 'polypeptide(L)'
;NKANNDQKEEGINIYSPTYPEQSLTYKITKSNLKIIVNVMFKGLRNIHKLLIDQPYQNKMSYFGKIVEGTEYKNLYNHYVVVSCITTTQISQENFCSFIESQLDKELVNQLENFEEVDYCHIGLKTEKCGIKIDERKHFCTSWLLGIKFIQQISYELSTKFNDKFEKIKETLINKFVLKNLGQRIDAESEVKILMCKGGDIKVRAAVIKIRPICS
;
A
#
# COMPACT_ATOMS: atom_id res chain seq x y z
N ASN A 1 27.69 -0.83 28.13
CA ASN A 1 26.53 -1.74 28.33
C ASN A 1 25.28 -1.14 27.69
N LYS A 2 25.17 -1.20 26.37
CA LYS A 2 23.93 -0.89 25.63
C LYS A 2 23.38 -2.20 25.10
N ALA A 3 22.88 -3.02 26.02
CA ALA A 3 21.98 -4.12 25.67
C ALA A 3 20.60 -3.47 25.46
N ASN A 4 20.40 -2.85 24.30
CA ASN A 4 19.12 -2.25 23.94
C ASN A 4 18.34 -3.27 23.13
N ASN A 5 17.46 -4.00 23.85
CA ASN A 5 16.23 -4.57 23.33
C ASN A 5 16.33 -5.23 21.95
N ASP A 6 16.94 -6.40 21.90
CA ASP A 6 16.44 -7.48 21.04
C ASP A 6 15.07 -7.91 21.58
N GLN A 7 14.08 -7.01 21.51
CA GLN A 7 12.70 -7.46 21.44
C GLN A 7 12.67 -8.34 20.20
N LYS A 8 12.47 -9.63 20.44
CA LYS A 8 12.30 -10.67 19.44
C LYS A 8 11.09 -10.27 18.59
N GLU A 9 11.29 -9.37 17.64
CA GLU A 9 10.25 -8.92 16.73
C GLU A 9 9.81 -10.15 15.95
N GLU A 10 8.53 -10.49 16.06
CA GLU A 10 7.89 -11.53 15.26
C GLU A 10 7.94 -11.09 13.79
N GLY A 11 9.05 -11.40 13.12
CA GLY A 11 9.41 -10.87 11.81
C GLY A 11 10.38 -11.78 11.05
N ILE A 12 10.50 -11.54 9.74
CA ILE A 12 11.55 -12.16 8.92
C ILE A 12 12.82 -11.33 9.06
N ASN A 13 13.90 -11.94 9.54
CA ASN A 13 15.22 -11.32 9.61
C ASN A 13 16.17 -12.02 8.63
N ILE A 14 16.60 -11.28 7.60
CA ILE A 14 17.63 -11.71 6.65
C ILE A 14 18.82 -10.76 6.82
N TYR A 15 19.98 -11.30 7.15
CA TYR A 15 21.20 -10.50 7.40
C TYR A 15 22.13 -10.51 6.20
N SER A 16 22.85 -9.40 5.99
CA SER A 16 23.94 -9.33 5.02
C SER A 16 25.08 -10.28 5.45
N PRO A 17 25.71 -11.02 4.51
CA PRO A 17 26.79 -11.95 4.85
C PRO A 17 28.12 -11.24 5.20
N THR A 18 28.21 -9.93 4.96
CA THR A 18 29.42 -9.13 5.19
C THR A 18 29.38 -8.41 6.52
N TYR A 19 30.53 -8.32 7.19
CA TYR A 19 30.68 -7.58 8.45
C TYR A 19 30.78 -6.05 8.22
N PRO A 20 30.11 -5.22 9.04
CA PRO A 20 29.15 -5.60 10.08
C PRO A 20 27.84 -6.09 9.47
N GLU A 21 27.28 -7.16 10.04
CA GLU A 21 26.01 -7.72 9.59
C GLU A 21 24.88 -6.69 9.76
N GLN A 22 24.06 -6.53 8.73
CA GLN A 22 22.92 -5.64 8.74
C GLN A 22 21.66 -6.39 8.30
N SER A 23 20.54 -6.14 8.99
CA SER A 23 19.24 -6.66 8.55
C SER A 23 18.86 -6.01 7.22
N LEU A 24 18.57 -6.82 6.22
CA LEU A 24 18.07 -6.41 4.91
C LEU A 24 16.54 -6.28 4.90
N THR A 25 15.87 -6.76 5.94
CA THR A 25 14.41 -6.85 6.05
C THR A 25 13.82 -5.91 7.10
N TYR A 26 14.59 -4.92 7.57
CA TYR A 26 14.17 -3.94 8.57
C TYR A 26 12.93 -3.08 8.18
N LYS A 27 12.53 -3.09 6.91
CA LYS A 27 11.31 -2.39 6.41
C LYS A 27 10.09 -3.29 6.32
N ILE A 28 10.20 -4.59 6.60
CA ILE A 28 9.08 -5.51 6.50
C ILE A 28 8.10 -5.23 7.64
N THR A 29 6.86 -4.90 7.29
CA THR A 29 5.74 -4.73 8.23
C THR A 29 5.03 -6.05 8.48
N LYS A 30 4.06 -6.07 9.42
CA LYS A 30 3.28 -7.28 9.72
C LYS A 30 2.44 -7.72 8.51
N SER A 31 1.90 -6.77 7.73
CA SER A 31 1.18 -7.09 6.50
C SER A 31 2.09 -7.67 5.44
N ASN A 32 3.27 -7.07 5.25
CA ASN A 32 4.26 -7.58 4.27
C ASN A 32 4.64 -9.02 4.62
N LEU A 33 4.87 -9.31 5.90
CA LEU A 33 5.12 -10.66 6.39
C LEU A 33 3.97 -11.62 6.04
N LYS A 34 2.72 -11.27 6.36
CA LYS A 34 1.54 -12.09 6.01
C LYS A 34 1.44 -12.33 4.50
N ILE A 35 1.70 -11.32 3.68
CA ILE A 35 1.67 -11.43 2.22
C ILE A 35 2.75 -12.40 1.73
N ILE A 36 3.99 -12.24 2.20
CA ILE A 36 5.12 -13.10 1.82
C ILE A 36 4.80 -14.56 2.16
N VAL A 37 4.36 -14.83 3.39
CA VAL A 37 4.02 -16.18 3.86
C VAL A 37 2.89 -16.77 3.00
N ASN A 38 1.82 -16.01 2.74
CA ASN A 38 0.70 -16.45 1.92
C ASN A 38 1.13 -16.77 0.48
N VAL A 39 1.98 -15.93 -0.12
CA VAL A 39 2.51 -16.13 -1.47
C VAL A 39 3.40 -17.38 -1.52
N MET A 40 4.26 -17.58 -0.52
CA MET A 40 5.11 -18.77 -0.42
C MET A 40 4.28 -20.06 -0.30
N PHE A 41 3.28 -20.10 0.58
CA PHE A 41 2.40 -21.26 0.71
C PHE A 41 1.58 -21.54 -0.56
N LYS A 42 1.05 -20.48 -1.22
CA LYS A 42 0.36 -20.62 -2.50
C LYS A 42 1.29 -21.18 -3.58
N GLY A 43 2.52 -20.66 -3.65
CA GLY A 43 3.56 -21.14 -4.57
C GLY A 43 3.89 -22.61 -4.36
N LEU A 44 4.18 -23.00 -3.10
CA LEU A 44 4.45 -24.39 -2.73
C LEU A 44 3.29 -25.32 -3.12
N ARG A 45 2.05 -24.93 -2.82
CA ARG A 45 0.86 -25.72 -3.18
C ARG A 45 0.73 -25.89 -4.69
N ASN A 46 1.01 -24.85 -5.47
CA ASN A 46 0.95 -24.90 -6.93
C ASN A 46 2.05 -25.79 -7.52
N ILE A 47 3.28 -25.70 -6.98
CA ILE A 47 4.39 -26.57 -7.37
C ILE A 47 4.09 -28.02 -7.02
N HIS A 48 3.53 -28.29 -5.84
CA HIS A 48 3.18 -29.64 -5.43
C HIS A 48 2.12 -30.26 -6.37
N LYS A 49 1.07 -29.52 -6.70
CA LYS A 49 0.06 -29.93 -7.71
C LYS A 49 0.69 -30.18 -9.08
N LEU A 50 1.62 -29.33 -9.50
CA LEU A 50 2.35 -29.49 -10.76
C LEU A 50 3.13 -30.81 -10.80
N LEU A 51 3.80 -31.17 -9.71
CA LEU A 51 4.64 -32.35 -9.63
C LEU A 51 3.82 -33.65 -9.66
N ILE A 52 2.66 -33.66 -8.99
CA ILE A 52 1.82 -34.85 -8.79
C ILE A 52 0.77 -35.02 -9.89
N ASP A 53 0.04 -33.96 -10.25
CA ASP A 53 -1.23 -34.08 -11.00
C ASP A 53 -1.08 -33.84 -12.50
N GLN A 54 0.08 -33.33 -12.98
CA GLN A 54 0.23 -32.88 -14.37
C GLN A 54 1.12 -33.82 -15.20
N PRO A 55 0.66 -34.28 -16.39
CA PRO A 55 1.51 -35.02 -17.31
C PRO A 55 2.68 -34.15 -17.77
N TYR A 56 3.85 -34.77 -17.99
CA TYR A 56 5.12 -34.07 -18.24
C TYR A 56 5.04 -32.99 -19.33
N GLN A 57 4.25 -33.24 -20.39
CA GLN A 57 4.10 -32.33 -21.53
C GLN A 57 3.43 -30.98 -21.17
N ASN A 58 2.65 -30.91 -20.09
CA ASN A 58 1.94 -29.69 -19.67
C ASN A 58 2.69 -28.91 -18.57
N LYS A 59 3.78 -29.46 -18.03
CA LYS A 59 4.47 -28.86 -16.87
C LYS A 59 5.05 -27.49 -17.17
N MET A 60 5.60 -27.28 -18.38
CA MET A 60 6.21 -26.01 -18.78
C MET A 60 5.19 -24.86 -18.84
N SER A 61 4.02 -25.10 -19.46
CA SER A 61 2.94 -24.11 -19.52
C SER A 61 2.41 -23.76 -18.13
N TYR A 62 2.29 -24.76 -17.26
CA TYR A 62 1.77 -24.57 -15.91
C TYR A 62 2.78 -23.89 -14.98
N PHE A 63 4.08 -24.12 -15.18
CA PHE A 63 5.14 -23.36 -14.51
C PHE A 63 5.12 -21.89 -14.93
N GLY A 64 4.91 -21.61 -16.22
CA GLY A 64 4.69 -20.25 -16.72
C GLY A 64 3.58 -19.51 -15.97
N LYS A 65 2.43 -20.17 -15.74
CA LYS A 65 1.32 -19.58 -14.98
C LYS A 65 1.65 -19.30 -13.51
N ILE A 66 2.52 -20.09 -12.89
CA ILE A 66 2.97 -19.84 -11.50
C ILE A 66 3.83 -18.57 -11.46
N VAL A 67 4.67 -18.36 -12.48
CA VAL A 67 5.55 -17.19 -12.60
C VAL A 67 4.77 -15.93 -12.98
N GLU A 68 3.82 -16.03 -13.92
CA GLU A 68 2.94 -14.91 -14.33
C GLU A 68 2.11 -14.38 -13.15
N GLY A 69 1.74 -15.27 -12.22
CA GLY A 69 1.05 -14.89 -11.00
C GLY A 69 -0.37 -14.39 -11.24
N THR A 70 -0.83 -13.48 -10.39
CA THR A 70 -2.18 -12.90 -10.48
C THR A 70 -2.05 -11.39 -10.50
N GLU A 71 -2.75 -10.72 -11.42
CA GLU A 71 -2.72 -9.27 -11.50
C GLU A 71 -3.14 -8.62 -10.18
N TYR A 72 -2.40 -7.60 -9.75
CA TYR A 72 -2.61 -6.93 -8.47
C TYR A 72 -4.04 -6.39 -8.28
N LYS A 73 -4.67 -5.91 -9.37
CA LYS A 73 -6.05 -5.39 -9.40
C LYS A 73 -7.12 -6.44 -9.10
N ASN A 74 -6.76 -7.71 -9.16
CA ASN A 74 -7.65 -8.85 -8.91
C ASN A 74 -7.32 -9.57 -7.59
N LEU A 75 -6.30 -9.11 -6.84
CA LEU A 75 -5.88 -9.73 -5.58
C LEU A 75 -6.78 -9.34 -4.40
N TYR A 76 -7.45 -8.19 -4.46
CA TYR A 76 -8.22 -7.63 -3.34
C TYR A 76 -9.63 -7.23 -3.76
N ASN A 77 -10.55 -7.27 -2.80
CA ASN A 77 -11.93 -6.79 -3.01
C ASN A 77 -12.09 -5.30 -2.69
N HIS A 78 -11.08 -4.70 -2.06
CA HIS A 78 -11.10 -3.34 -1.55
C HIS A 78 -9.74 -2.71 -1.81
N TYR A 79 -9.76 -1.50 -2.37
CA TYR A 79 -8.56 -0.71 -2.58
C TYR A 79 -8.74 0.73 -2.06
N VAL A 80 -7.61 1.33 -1.77
CA VAL A 80 -7.43 2.74 -1.48
C VAL A 80 -6.41 3.27 -2.48
N VAL A 81 -6.69 4.43 -3.05
CA VAL A 81 -5.80 5.16 -3.94
C VAL A 81 -5.25 6.36 -3.18
N VAL A 82 -3.94 6.49 -3.10
CA VAL A 82 -3.31 7.71 -2.58
C VAL A 82 -2.81 8.48 -3.79
N SER A 83 -3.26 9.71 -4.01
CA SER A 83 -2.88 10.52 -5.17
C SER A 83 -2.18 11.81 -4.73
N CYS A 84 -0.88 11.87 -5.02
CA CYS A 84 -0.07 13.07 -4.93
C CYS A 84 -0.33 13.92 -6.18
N ILE A 85 -0.80 15.16 -6.01
CA ILE A 85 -1.09 16.08 -7.13
C ILE A 85 -0.34 17.38 -6.90
N THR A 86 0.45 17.81 -7.88
CA THR A 86 1.21 19.07 -7.78
C THR A 86 1.06 19.92 -9.04
N THR A 87 1.44 21.19 -8.94
CA THR A 87 1.43 22.17 -10.05
C THR A 87 2.74 22.22 -10.82
N THR A 88 3.86 21.79 -10.20
CA THR A 88 5.19 21.80 -10.82
C THR A 88 5.89 20.45 -10.66
N GLN A 89 6.82 20.14 -11.56
CA GLN A 89 7.55 18.88 -11.54
C GLN A 89 8.51 18.77 -10.35
N ILE A 90 9.22 19.86 -10.03
CA ILE A 90 10.15 19.91 -8.88
C ILE A 90 9.38 19.71 -7.56
N SER A 91 8.20 20.29 -7.43
CA SER A 91 7.35 20.05 -6.26
C SER A 91 6.80 18.63 -6.24
N GLN A 92 6.53 18.02 -7.41
CA GLN A 92 6.11 16.62 -7.51
C GLN A 92 7.16 15.67 -6.92
N GLU A 93 8.42 15.80 -7.33
CA GLU A 93 9.48 14.91 -6.88
C GLU A 93 9.65 14.95 -5.37
N ASN A 94 9.73 16.15 -4.78
CA ASN A 94 9.87 16.31 -3.33
C ASN A 94 8.63 15.85 -2.57
N PHE A 95 7.44 16.24 -3.04
CA PHE A 95 6.18 15.95 -2.35
C PHE A 95 5.81 14.46 -2.47
N CYS A 96 5.86 13.89 -3.66
CA CYS A 96 5.54 12.49 -3.88
C CYS A 96 6.58 11.55 -3.24
N SER A 97 7.87 11.92 -3.21
CA SER A 97 8.89 11.15 -2.48
C SER A 97 8.66 11.18 -0.97
N PHE A 98 8.19 12.31 -0.42
CA PHE A 98 7.77 12.37 0.97
C PHE A 98 6.59 11.43 1.23
N ILE A 99 5.53 11.51 0.42
CA ILE A 99 4.35 10.65 0.58
C ILE A 99 4.75 9.18 0.51
N GLU A 100 5.54 8.79 -0.49
CA GLU A 100 6.08 7.44 -0.64
C GLU A 100 6.82 6.96 0.62
N SER A 101 7.62 7.83 1.23
CA SER A 101 8.32 7.50 2.49
C SER A 101 7.40 7.33 3.71
N GLN A 102 6.19 7.89 3.67
CA GLN A 102 5.20 7.82 4.74
C GLN A 102 4.14 6.74 4.52
N LEU A 103 4.01 6.17 3.31
CA LEU A 103 3.01 5.13 3.05
C LEU A 103 3.19 3.95 4.00
N ASP A 104 4.39 3.41 4.14
CA ASP A 104 4.63 2.30 5.07
C ASP A 104 4.58 2.77 6.54
N LYS A 105 5.22 3.91 6.84
CA LYS A 105 5.45 4.36 8.22
C LYS A 105 4.19 4.86 8.93
N GLU A 106 3.32 5.51 8.17
CA GLU A 106 2.11 6.14 8.70
C GLU A 106 0.88 5.35 8.25
N LEU A 107 0.67 5.22 6.95
CA LEU A 107 -0.58 4.66 6.43
C LEU A 107 -0.69 3.16 6.74
N VAL A 108 0.29 2.35 6.33
CA VAL A 108 0.26 0.89 6.58
C VAL A 108 0.34 0.61 8.08
N ASN A 109 1.24 1.26 8.81
CA ASN A 109 1.34 1.06 10.27
C ASN A 109 0.02 1.40 10.99
N GLN A 110 -0.66 2.50 10.64
CA GLN A 110 -1.94 2.83 11.26
C GLN A 110 -3.07 1.86 10.88
N LEU A 111 -3.05 1.32 9.67
CA LEU A 111 -4.06 0.38 9.19
C LEU A 111 -3.81 -1.04 9.70
N GLU A 112 -2.56 -1.46 9.88
CA GLU A 112 -2.20 -2.76 10.47
C GLU A 112 -2.64 -2.88 11.92
N ASN A 113 -2.65 -1.76 12.64
CA ASN A 113 -3.11 -1.69 14.02
C ASN A 113 -4.63 -1.41 14.12
N PHE A 114 -5.36 -1.42 13.01
CA PHE A 114 -6.81 -1.26 12.99
C PHE A 114 -7.47 -2.64 13.08
N GLU A 115 -8.29 -2.87 14.10
CA GLU A 115 -8.77 -4.19 14.52
C GLU A 115 -9.54 -4.94 13.41
N GLU A 116 -10.20 -4.22 12.52
CA GLU A 116 -11.02 -4.81 11.46
C GLU A 116 -10.23 -5.14 10.19
N VAL A 117 -8.96 -4.73 10.11
CA VAL A 117 -8.05 -5.00 8.99
C VAL A 117 -7.19 -6.23 9.29
N ASP A 118 -7.16 -7.18 8.36
CA ASP A 118 -6.28 -8.35 8.45
C ASP A 118 -4.86 -8.00 7.99
N TYR A 119 -4.74 -7.42 6.80
CA TYR A 119 -3.49 -6.90 6.26
C TYR A 119 -3.73 -5.90 5.12
N CYS A 120 -2.72 -5.06 4.88
CA CYS A 120 -2.67 -4.09 3.79
C CYS A 120 -1.49 -4.36 2.86
N HIS A 121 -1.65 -4.10 1.57
CA HIS A 121 -0.59 -4.28 0.59
C HIS A 121 -0.44 -2.97 -0.19
N ILE A 122 0.71 -2.31 -0.12
CA ILE A 122 1.02 -1.23 -1.06
C ILE A 122 1.45 -1.88 -2.36
N GLY A 123 0.71 -1.62 -3.43
CA GLY A 123 1.02 -2.14 -4.74
C GLY A 123 1.33 -1.05 -5.74
N LEU A 124 0.63 -1.13 -6.88
CA LEU A 124 0.96 -0.41 -8.10
C LEU A 124 1.11 1.11 -7.89
N LYS A 125 2.28 1.64 -8.23
CA LYS A 125 2.53 3.07 -8.44
C LYS A 125 2.24 3.41 -9.90
N THR A 126 1.47 4.47 -10.14
CA THR A 126 1.13 4.92 -11.48
C THR A 126 1.25 6.43 -11.60
N GLU A 127 1.81 6.91 -12.69
CA GLU A 127 1.88 8.35 -13.03
C GLU A 127 0.54 8.89 -13.60
N LYS A 128 -0.53 8.11 -13.44
CA LYS A 128 -1.89 8.51 -13.81
C LYS A 128 -2.68 8.82 -12.54
N CYS A 129 -3.53 9.83 -12.60
CA CYS A 129 -4.45 10.11 -11.52
C CYS A 129 -5.59 9.10 -11.52
N GLY A 130 -5.97 8.61 -10.33
CA GLY A 130 -7.18 7.82 -10.13
C GLY A 130 -8.49 8.63 -10.24
N ILE A 131 -8.40 9.94 -10.49
CA ILE A 131 -9.55 10.85 -10.56
C ILE A 131 -9.45 11.73 -11.81
N LYS A 132 -10.59 12.11 -12.37
CA LYS A 132 -10.68 13.18 -13.36
C LYS A 132 -10.25 14.51 -12.71
N ILE A 133 -9.08 15.00 -13.08
CA ILE A 133 -8.63 16.35 -12.73
C ILE A 133 -8.98 17.23 -13.92
N ASP A 134 -9.76 18.30 -13.71
CA ASP A 134 -10.03 19.28 -14.75
C ASP A 134 -8.73 19.94 -15.22
N GLU A 135 -8.64 20.11 -16.53
CA GLU A 135 -7.40 20.31 -17.27
C GLU A 135 -6.67 21.63 -16.93
N ARG A 136 -5.40 21.51 -16.52
CA ARG A 136 -4.18 22.12 -17.14
C ARG A 136 -3.02 22.10 -16.13
N LYS A 137 -1.90 21.47 -16.52
CA LYS A 137 -0.58 21.51 -15.84
C LYS A 137 -0.52 20.96 -14.40
N HIS A 138 -1.14 19.81 -14.15
CA HIS A 138 -0.93 19.09 -12.90
C HIS A 138 -0.12 17.82 -13.11
N PHE A 139 0.91 17.65 -12.29
CA PHE A 139 1.65 16.41 -12.20
C PHE A 139 1.05 15.53 -11.12
N CYS A 140 1.04 14.22 -11.35
CA CYS A 140 0.27 13.30 -10.52
C CYS A 140 0.89 11.93 -10.41
N THR A 141 1.03 11.47 -9.17
CA THR A 141 1.48 10.12 -8.87
C THR A 141 0.48 9.47 -7.93
N SER A 142 -0.02 8.30 -8.30
CA SER A 142 -0.96 7.55 -7.49
C SER A 142 -0.38 6.21 -7.05
N TRP A 143 -0.71 5.79 -5.83
CA TRP A 143 -0.41 4.46 -5.30
C TRP A 143 -1.70 3.72 -4.99
N LEU A 144 -1.76 2.45 -5.37
CA LEU A 144 -2.90 1.58 -5.11
C LEU A 144 -2.61 0.65 -3.93
N LEU A 145 -3.30 0.87 -2.81
CA LEU A 145 -3.24 0.08 -1.60
C LEU A 145 -4.40 -0.94 -1.58
N GLY A 146 -4.09 -2.24 -1.56
CA GLY A 146 -5.06 -3.31 -1.38
C GLY A 146 -5.30 -3.57 0.10
N ILE A 147 -6.56 -3.74 0.50
CA ILE A 147 -6.93 -3.99 1.90
C ILE A 147 -7.72 -5.29 1.99
N LYS A 148 -7.31 -6.13 2.95
CA LYS A 148 -8.07 -7.30 3.38
C LYS A 148 -8.68 -6.99 4.74
N PHE A 149 -10.01 -6.97 4.80
CA PHE A 149 -10.74 -6.90 6.07
C PHE A 149 -10.96 -8.30 6.64
N ILE A 150 -10.99 -8.41 7.96
CA ILE A 150 -11.29 -9.66 8.67
C ILE A 150 -12.74 -10.07 8.41
N GLN A 151 -13.65 -9.09 8.44
CA GLN A 151 -15.08 -9.28 8.25
C GLN A 151 -15.58 -8.59 6.98
N GLN A 152 -16.81 -8.92 6.56
CA GLN A 152 -17.45 -8.16 5.48
C GLN A 152 -17.67 -6.71 5.92
N ILE A 153 -17.46 -5.77 5.01
CA ILE A 153 -17.67 -4.36 5.29
C ILE A 153 -19.13 -4.08 5.59
N SER A 154 -19.39 -3.57 6.79
CA SER A 154 -20.65 -2.96 7.20
C SER A 154 -20.62 -1.44 7.03
N TYR A 155 -21.78 -0.79 7.10
CA TYR A 155 -21.87 0.67 7.10
C TYR A 155 -21.11 1.29 8.27
N GLU A 156 -21.19 0.70 9.46
CA GLU A 156 -20.45 1.16 10.64
C GLU A 156 -18.94 1.09 10.42
N LEU A 157 -18.44 -0.02 9.86
CA LEU A 157 -17.03 -0.15 9.53
C LEU A 157 -16.61 0.90 8.49
N SER A 158 -17.46 1.22 7.51
CA SER A 158 -17.21 2.33 6.57
C SER A 158 -16.97 3.64 7.27
N THR A 159 -17.82 3.98 8.25
CA THR A 159 -17.74 5.26 8.95
C THR A 159 -16.48 5.34 9.80
N LYS A 160 -16.15 4.29 10.56
CA LYS A 160 -14.90 4.21 11.32
C LYS A 160 -13.67 4.31 10.44
N PHE A 161 -13.71 3.66 9.27
CA PHE A 161 -12.61 3.71 8.31
C PHE A 161 -12.43 5.13 7.74
N ASN A 162 -13.52 5.82 7.37
CA ASN A 162 -13.46 7.24 6.96
C ASN A 162 -12.76 8.09 8.03
N ASP A 163 -13.21 8.01 9.28
CA ASP A 163 -12.67 8.80 10.39
C ASP A 163 -11.17 8.51 10.62
N LYS A 164 -10.77 7.26 10.47
CA LYS A 164 -9.36 6.85 10.56
C LYS A 164 -8.53 7.45 9.43
N PHE A 165 -9.04 7.44 8.20
CA PHE A 165 -8.36 8.02 7.04
C PHE A 165 -8.20 9.54 7.15
N GLU A 166 -9.22 10.22 7.66
CA GLU A 166 -9.16 11.67 7.92
C GLU A 166 -8.04 12.01 8.92
N LYS A 167 -7.91 11.25 10.01
CA LYS A 167 -6.82 11.41 10.98
C LYS A 167 -5.43 11.12 10.39
N ILE A 168 -5.30 10.09 9.55
CA ILE A 168 -4.04 9.76 8.87
C ILE A 168 -3.62 10.90 7.94
N LYS A 169 -4.56 11.40 7.15
CA LYS A 169 -4.39 12.56 6.26
C LYS A 169 -3.92 13.79 7.03
N GLU A 170 -4.56 14.16 8.14
CA GLU A 170 -4.12 15.29 8.99
C GLU A 170 -2.68 15.09 9.51
N THR A 171 -2.36 13.87 9.94
CA THR A 171 -1.02 13.53 10.43
C THR A 171 0.04 13.68 9.34
N LEU A 172 -0.26 13.23 8.11
CA LEU A 172 0.63 13.36 6.95
C LEU A 172 0.89 14.82 6.58
N ILE A 173 -0.15 15.66 6.60
CA ILE A 173 -0.05 17.09 6.34
C ILE A 173 0.87 17.75 7.38
N ASN A 174 0.60 17.51 8.67
CA ASN A 174 1.38 18.08 9.77
C ASN A 174 2.86 17.68 9.68
N LYS A 175 3.15 16.42 9.37
CA LYS A 175 4.53 15.94 9.18
C LYS A 175 5.23 16.58 7.99
N PHE A 176 4.52 16.84 6.88
CA PHE A 176 5.14 17.53 5.75
C PHE A 176 5.48 18.98 6.09
N VAL A 177 4.54 19.71 6.71
CA VAL A 177 4.74 21.11 7.09
C VAL A 177 5.95 21.27 8.02
N LEU A 178 6.09 20.37 8.99
CA LEU A 178 7.25 20.33 9.90
C LEU A 178 8.57 20.06 9.14
N LYS A 179 8.57 19.14 8.18
CA LYS A 179 9.78 18.76 7.45
C LYS A 179 10.26 19.85 6.47
N ASN A 180 9.35 20.65 5.93
CA ASN A 180 9.66 21.68 4.93
C ASN A 180 9.62 23.10 5.50
N LEU A 181 9.94 23.27 6.79
CA LEU A 181 10.18 24.57 7.43
C LEU A 181 9.04 25.59 7.20
N GLY A 182 7.79 25.13 7.19
CA GLY A 182 6.63 26.03 7.07
C GLY A 182 6.24 26.43 5.64
N GLN A 183 6.72 25.75 4.59
CA GLN A 183 6.08 25.82 3.27
C GLN A 183 4.59 25.44 3.40
N ARG A 184 3.70 26.35 2.99
CA ARG A 184 2.25 26.16 3.01
C ARG A 184 1.83 25.11 1.96
N ILE A 185 0.92 24.21 2.33
CA ILE A 185 0.35 23.16 1.46
C ILE A 185 -1.17 23.33 1.42
N ASP A 186 -1.79 23.38 0.24
CA ASP A 186 -3.26 23.35 0.03
C ASP A 186 -3.63 21.89 -0.09
N ALA A 187 -3.58 21.19 1.03
CA ALA A 187 -3.95 19.78 1.06
C ALA A 187 -5.48 19.62 0.95
N GLU A 188 -6.06 19.90 -0.21
CA GLU A 188 -7.39 19.41 -0.53
C GLU A 188 -7.33 17.91 -0.54
N SER A 189 -8.04 17.28 0.39
CA SER A 189 -8.00 15.86 0.62
C SER A 189 -9.42 15.38 0.70
N GLU A 190 -9.84 14.78 -0.41
CA GLU A 190 -11.22 14.37 -0.63
C GLU A 190 -11.29 12.84 -0.52
N VAL A 191 -11.31 12.32 0.71
CA VAL A 191 -11.43 10.88 0.99
C VAL A 191 -12.81 10.40 0.52
N LYS A 192 -12.92 10.06 -0.77
CA LYS A 192 -14.12 9.40 -1.32
C LYS A 192 -14.04 7.91 -1.07
N ILE A 193 -14.42 7.43 0.11
CA ILE A 193 -14.68 5.99 0.28
C ILE A 193 -15.88 5.62 -0.60
N LEU A 194 -15.61 5.12 -1.80
CA LEU A 194 -16.63 4.55 -2.67
C LEU A 194 -16.94 3.13 -2.20
N MET A 195 -18.00 3.00 -1.41
CA MET A 195 -18.60 1.72 -1.07
C MET A 195 -19.66 1.32 -2.12
N CYS A 196 -19.63 0.04 -2.53
CA CYS A 196 -20.80 -0.88 -2.55
C CYS A 196 -20.53 -2.17 -3.35
N LYS A 197 -21.28 -3.24 -3.03
CA LYS A 197 -21.36 -4.55 -3.71
C LYS A 197 -22.60 -4.57 -4.60
N GLY A 198 -22.49 -5.11 -5.80
CA GLY A 198 -23.61 -5.50 -6.67
C GLY A 198 -23.40 -5.13 -8.13
N GLY A 199 -23.16 -6.12 -8.99
CA GLY A 199 -23.35 -6.00 -10.44
C GLY A 199 -22.09 -6.09 -11.29
N ASP A 200 -21.32 -5.02 -11.41
CA ASP A 200 -20.27 -4.92 -12.43
C ASP A 200 -18.94 -4.42 -11.85
N ILE A 201 -17.85 -5.00 -12.37
CA ILE A 201 -16.47 -4.78 -11.93
C ILE A 201 -16.13 -3.27 -11.99
N LYS A 202 -16.18 -2.60 -10.83
CA LYS A 202 -15.63 -1.25 -10.63
C LYS A 202 -14.76 -1.27 -9.37
N VAL A 203 -13.47 -1.06 -9.58
CA VAL A 203 -12.43 -0.98 -8.54
C VAL A 203 -12.81 0.12 -7.54
N ARG A 204 -12.89 -0.25 -6.26
CA ARG A 204 -13.19 0.66 -5.13
C ARG A 204 -11.92 1.41 -4.78
N ALA A 205 -11.97 2.74 -4.68
CA ALA A 205 -10.80 3.56 -4.36
C ALA A 205 -11.22 4.71 -3.44
N ALA A 206 -10.73 4.74 -2.19
CA ALA A 206 -10.65 5.99 -1.43
C ALA A 206 -9.56 6.85 -2.04
N VAL A 207 -9.74 8.16 -2.21
CA VAL A 207 -8.68 9.00 -2.80
C VAL A 207 -8.19 10.05 -1.81
N ILE A 208 -6.93 9.98 -1.40
CA ILE A 208 -6.33 11.11 -0.68
C ILE A 208 -5.71 12.00 -1.75
N LYS A 209 -6.33 13.15 -2.01
CA LYS A 209 -5.70 14.26 -2.72
C LYS A 209 -4.83 15.03 -1.72
N ILE A 210 -3.66 15.49 -2.14
CA ILE A 210 -2.86 16.43 -1.36
C ILE A 210 -2.18 17.34 -2.39
N ARG A 211 -2.36 18.67 -2.27
CA ARG A 211 -1.72 19.65 -3.18
C ARG A 211 -0.85 20.62 -2.39
N PRO A 212 0.33 21.03 -2.87
CA PRO A 212 1.07 22.14 -2.27
C PRO A 212 0.43 23.52 -2.62
N ILE A 213 0.39 24.48 -1.67
CA ILE A 213 0.11 25.89 -1.98
C ILE A 213 1.41 26.43 -2.55
N CYS A 214 1.39 26.86 -3.80
CA CYS A 214 2.36 27.83 -4.25
C CYS A 214 1.77 29.22 -4.00
N SER A 215 2.44 30.01 -3.16
CA SER A 215 2.28 31.46 -3.12
C SER A 215 2.84 32.10 -4.38
#